data_AF-A0ABD0PPD2-F1
#
_entry.id   AF-A0ABD0PPD2-F1
#
_cell.length_a   1.000
_cell.length_b   1.000
_cell.length_c   1.000
_cell.angle_alpha   90.00
_cell.angle_beta   90.00
_cell.angle_gamma   90.00
#
_symmetry.space_group_name_H-M   'P 1'
#
loop_
_entity.id
_entity.type
_entity.pdbx_description
1 polymer ?
#
loop_
_entity_poly.entity_id
_entity_poly.type
_entity_poly.pdbx_seq_one_letter_code
_entity_poly.pdbx_strand_id
1 'polypeptide(L)'
;KLEMDKRRMRAGNSADNRVAMADAFGSIARTELIYLEDSPDYCAKNLSLGLPGTEGRECIQHGESLTQLCQECGLRVEERRTEIVSSCNCKFH
;
A
#
# COMPACT_ATOMS: atom_id res chain seq x y z
N LYS A 1 27.17 -53.15 -14.01
CA LYS A 1 27.70 -52.32 -12.91
C LYS A 1 26.91 -51.02 -12.90
N LEU A 2 25.99 -50.88 -11.95
CA LEU A 2 25.21 -49.65 -11.74
C LEU A 2 25.54 -49.22 -10.32
N GLU A 3 26.31 -48.14 -10.19
CA GLU A 3 26.69 -47.57 -8.90
C GLU A 3 25.50 -46.77 -8.35
N MET A 4 25.12 -47.14 -7.12
CA MET A 4 24.17 -46.40 -6.30
C MET A 4 24.92 -45.28 -5.58
N ASP A 5 24.84 -44.04 -6.07
CA ASP A 5 25.14 -42.89 -5.22
C ASP A 5 23.88 -42.54 -4.40
N LYS A 6 23.64 -43.34 -3.36
CA LYS A 6 22.56 -43.13 -2.39
C LYS A 6 23.00 -42.06 -1.39
N ARG A 7 23.07 -40.80 -1.84
CA ARG A 7 23.00 -39.66 -0.90
C ARG A 7 21.57 -39.55 -0.40
N ARG A 8 21.34 -40.23 0.71
CA ARG A 8 20.16 -40.17 1.55
C ARG A 8 19.93 -38.69 1.91
N MET A 9 19.02 -38.01 1.21
CA MET A 9 18.51 -36.72 1.66
C MET A 9 17.82 -36.95 3.00
N ARG A 10 18.54 -36.69 4.09
CA ARG A 10 17.91 -36.42 5.38
C ARG A 10 17.27 -35.06 5.20
N ALA A 11 15.95 -35.03 5.01
CA ALA A 11 15.17 -33.82 5.21
C ALA A 11 15.42 -33.38 6.65
N GLY A 12 16.31 -32.41 6.83
CA GLY A 12 16.61 -31.82 8.11
C GLY A 12 15.43 -30.96 8.50
N ASN A 13 14.68 -31.42 9.50
CA ASN A 13 13.73 -30.62 10.26
C ASN A 13 14.47 -29.59 11.14
N SER A 14 15.29 -28.76 10.50
CA SER A 14 15.97 -27.63 11.13
C SER A 14 15.02 -26.44 11.12
N ALA A 15 14.66 -25.94 12.29
CA ALA A 15 13.85 -24.73 12.45
C ALA A 15 14.66 -23.43 12.18
N ASP A 16 15.67 -23.50 11.32
CA ASP A 16 16.51 -22.35 11.00
C ASP A 16 15.87 -21.51 9.90
N ASN A 17 15.09 -20.52 10.33
CA ASN A 17 14.41 -19.58 9.44
C ASN A 17 15.39 -18.68 8.66
N ARG A 18 16.69 -18.61 9.02
CA ARG A 18 17.64 -17.70 8.37
C ARG A 18 17.84 -18.03 6.89
N VAL A 19 17.90 -19.31 6.55
CA VAL A 19 18.07 -19.75 5.15
C VAL A 19 16.81 -19.46 4.35
N ALA A 20 15.63 -19.75 4.91
CA ALA A 20 14.35 -19.48 4.25
C ALA A 20 14.13 -17.99 3.97
N MET A 21 14.49 -17.11 4.91
CA MET A 21 14.37 -15.66 4.73
C MET A 21 15.42 -15.10 3.76
N ALA A 22 16.63 -15.65 3.76
CA ALA A 22 17.67 -15.28 2.80
C ALA A 22 17.29 -15.69 1.37
N ASP A 23 16.65 -16.84 1.17
CA ASP A 23 16.14 -17.26 -0.14
C ASP A 23 14.93 -16.42 -0.59
N ALA A 24 14.02 -16.07 0.32
CA ALA A 24 12.82 -15.30 -0.01
C ALA A 24 13.09 -13.82 -0.30
N PHE A 25 14.02 -13.19 0.42
CA PHE A 25 14.29 -11.76 0.33
C PHE A 25 15.68 -11.41 -0.23
N GLY A 26 16.52 -12.41 -0.51
CA GLY A 26 17.91 -12.19 -0.94
C GLY A 26 18.06 -11.51 -2.29
N SER A 27 17.04 -11.61 -3.15
CA SER A 27 16.99 -10.91 -4.44
C SER A 27 16.35 -9.52 -4.38
N ILE A 28 15.71 -9.16 -3.26
CA ILE A 28 15.03 -7.88 -3.09
C ILE A 28 16.04 -6.82 -2.67
N ALA A 29 16.00 -5.65 -3.32
CA ALA A 29 16.95 -4.60 -3.00
C ALA A 29 16.66 -4.00 -1.62
N ARG A 30 17.71 -3.63 -0.88
CA ARG A 30 17.57 -3.01 0.46
C ARG A 30 16.77 -1.69 0.45
N THR A 31 16.58 -1.09 -0.71
CA THR A 31 15.83 0.16 -0.90
C THR A 31 14.36 -0.07 -1.22
N GLU A 32 13.93 -1.31 -1.41
CA GLU A 32 12.55 -1.64 -1.74
C GLU A 32 11.70 -1.82 -0.48
N LEU A 33 10.42 -1.45 -0.60
CA LEU A 33 9.42 -1.67 0.44
C LEU A 33 8.74 -3.03 0.20
N ILE A 34 8.55 -3.78 1.28
CA ILE A 34 7.94 -5.11 1.25
C ILE A 34 6.69 -5.09 2.13
N TYR A 35 5.60 -5.67 1.64
CA TYR A 35 4.36 -5.90 2.39
C TYR A 35 4.03 -7.39 2.38
N LEU A 36 3.31 -7.84 3.41
CA LEU A 36 2.95 -9.26 3.58
C LEU A 36 1.46 -9.51 3.38
N GLU A 37 0.64 -8.49 3.62
CA GLU A 37 -0.81 -8.56 3.53
C GLU A 37 -1.30 -7.53 2.52
N ASP A 38 -2.37 -7.87 1.83
CA ASP A 38 -2.99 -6.98 0.86
C ASP A 38 -3.59 -5.75 1.55
N SER A 39 -3.67 -4.66 0.79
CA SER A 39 -4.34 -3.46 1.25
C SER A 39 -5.85 -3.69 1.42
N PRO A 40 -6.46 -3.22 2.53
CA PRO A 40 -7.91 -3.27 2.68
C PRO A 40 -8.60 -2.28 1.73
N ASP A 41 -9.93 -2.37 1.65
CA ASP A 41 -10.75 -1.31 1.05
C ASP A 41 -10.76 -0.08 1.97
N TYR A 42 -10.18 1.02 1.48
CA TYR A 42 -10.12 2.30 2.20
C TYR A 42 -11.33 3.21 1.94
N CYS A 43 -12.19 2.88 0.96
CA CYS A 43 -13.38 3.65 0.65
C CYS A 43 -14.37 3.60 1.82
N ALA A 44 -14.64 2.39 2.32
CA ALA A 44 -15.58 2.14 3.40
C ALA A 44 -14.99 2.47 4.78
N LYS A 45 -15.83 3.02 5.64
CA LYS A 45 -15.48 3.23 7.05
C LYS A 45 -15.39 1.90 7.78
N ASN A 46 -14.26 1.64 8.43
CA ASN A 46 -14.04 0.49 9.30
C ASN A 46 -13.31 0.90 10.57
N LEU A 47 -14.07 1.17 11.64
CA LEU A 47 -13.52 1.64 12.92
C LEU A 47 -12.64 0.61 13.62
N SER A 48 -12.89 -0.68 13.41
CA SER A 48 -12.08 -1.76 14.00
C SER A 48 -10.66 -1.80 13.42
N LEU A 49 -10.51 -1.40 12.15
CA LEU A 49 -9.22 -1.24 11.46
C LEU A 49 -8.70 0.21 11.53
N GLY A 50 -9.42 1.13 12.19
CA GLY A 50 -9.06 2.54 12.26
C GLY A 50 -9.26 3.32 10.94
N LEU A 51 -10.03 2.78 10.00
CA LEU A 51 -10.27 3.39 8.70
C LEU A 51 -11.51 4.32 8.77
N PRO A 52 -11.38 5.64 8.54
CA PRO A 52 -12.52 6.55 8.58
C PRO A 52 -13.41 6.49 7.33
N GLY A 53 -12.92 5.89 6.24
CA GLY A 53 -13.53 5.96 4.91
C GLY A 53 -13.16 7.22 4.13
N THR A 54 -13.67 7.36 2.91
CA THR A 54 -13.37 8.51 2.01
C THR A 54 -14.48 9.55 1.92
N GLU A 55 -15.65 9.28 2.51
CA GLU A 55 -16.77 10.22 2.54
C GLU A 55 -16.40 11.54 3.24
N GLY A 56 -16.82 12.66 2.66
CA GLY A 56 -16.58 14.01 3.20
C GLY A 56 -15.19 14.58 2.92
N ARG A 57 -14.33 13.84 2.21
CA ARG A 57 -13.03 14.37 1.74
C ARG A 57 -13.22 15.25 0.51
N GLU A 58 -12.46 16.34 0.45
CA GLU A 58 -12.39 17.19 -0.74
C GLU A 58 -11.56 16.52 -1.85
N CYS A 59 -11.98 16.70 -3.10
CA CYS A 59 -11.31 16.20 -4.29
C CYS A 59 -11.12 17.31 -5.33
N ILE A 60 -10.08 17.19 -6.17
CA ILE A 60 -9.82 18.13 -7.26
C ILE A 60 -10.60 17.70 -8.49
N GLN A 61 -11.52 18.56 -8.97
CA GLN A 61 -12.48 18.25 -10.04
C GLN A 61 -11.83 17.79 -11.37
N HIS A 62 -10.65 18.31 -11.72
CA HIS A 62 -9.93 17.94 -12.94
C HIS A 62 -8.69 17.08 -12.67
N GLY A 63 -8.65 16.37 -11.54
CA GLY A 63 -7.53 15.52 -11.16
C GLY A 63 -7.95 14.07 -10.92
N GLU A 64 -6.96 13.18 -10.89
CA GLU A 64 -7.15 11.75 -10.60
C GLU A 64 -7.85 11.51 -9.25
N SER A 65 -7.70 12.45 -8.32
CA SER A 65 -8.36 12.40 -7.02
C SER A 65 -9.89 12.34 -7.12
N LEU A 66 -10.52 12.96 -8.13
CA LEU A 66 -11.98 12.89 -8.29
C LEU A 66 -12.41 11.44 -8.58
N THR A 67 -11.69 10.79 -9.50
CA THR A 67 -12.00 9.43 -9.93
C THR A 67 -11.70 8.43 -8.81
N GLN A 68 -10.46 8.42 -8.30
CA GLN A 68 -10.00 7.41 -7.35
C GLN A 68 -10.61 7.57 -5.95
N LEU A 69 -10.80 8.81 -5.48
CA LEU A 69 -11.27 9.05 -4.11
C LEU A 69 -12.79 9.01 -3.98
N CYS A 70 -13.50 9.51 -5.01
CA CYS A 70 -14.94 9.69 -4.95
C CYS A 70 -15.66 8.70 -5.87
N GLN A 71 -15.39 8.73 -7.18
CA GLN A 71 -16.20 7.98 -8.15
C GLN A 71 -16.01 6.47 -8.05
N GLU A 72 -14.77 5.97 -7.99
CA GLU A 72 -14.45 4.54 -7.85
C GLU A 72 -14.89 3.99 -6.49
N CYS A 73 -14.89 4.82 -5.45
CA CYS A 73 -15.49 4.53 -4.16
C CYS A 73 -17.03 4.60 -4.15
N GLY A 74 -17.68 4.89 -5.28
CA GLY A 74 -19.14 4.97 -5.39
C GLY A 74 -19.79 6.18 -4.70
N LEU A 75 -19.00 7.20 -4.37
CA LEU A 75 -19.48 8.42 -3.70
C LEU A 75 -19.98 9.45 -4.70
N ARG A 76 -21.04 10.17 -4.31
CA ARG A 76 -21.54 11.32 -5.07
C ARG A 76 -20.72 12.56 -4.74
N VAL A 77 -20.30 13.27 -5.78
CA VAL A 77 -19.54 14.52 -5.65
C VAL A 77 -20.49 15.70 -5.50
N GLU A 78 -20.25 16.55 -4.51
CA GLU A 78 -20.95 17.82 -4.28
C GLU A 78 -20.00 18.98 -4.61
N GLU A 79 -20.36 19.84 -5.55
CA GLU A 79 -19.59 21.06 -5.82
C GLU A 79 -20.00 22.15 -4.83
N ARG A 80 -19.02 22.68 -4.09
CA ARG A 80 -19.20 23.79 -3.17
C ARG A 80 -18.27 24.93 -3.55
N ARG A 81 -18.83 26.14 -3.62
CA ARG A 81 -18.06 27.38 -3.78
C ARG A 81 -17.81 28.01 -2.42
N THR A 82 -16.56 28.31 -2.12
CA THR A 82 -16.12 28.94 -0.87
C THR A 82 -15.21 30.12 -1.18
N GLU A 83 -15.39 31.24 -0.49
CA GLU A 83 -14.45 32.35 -0.54
C GLU A 83 -13.25 32.05 0.37
N ILE A 84 -12.03 32.22 -0.16
CA ILE A 84 -10.79 31.96 0.57
C ILE A 84 -9.97 33.24 0.54
N VAL A 85 -9.47 33.67 1.71
CA VAL A 85 -8.53 34.77 1.82
C VAL A 85 -7.12 34.20 1.86
N SER A 86 -6.29 34.59 0.89
CA SER A 86 -4.88 34.19 0.84
C SER A 86 -3.97 35.42 0.74
N SER A 87 -2.73 35.27 1.20
CA SER A 87 -1.72 36.30 1.04
C SER A 87 -1.44 36.53 -0.44
N CYS A 88 -1.53 37.79 -0.87
CA CYS A 88 -1.25 38.20 -2.25
C CYS A 88 -0.48 39.53 -2.28
N ASN A 89 0.14 39.86 -3.42
CA ASN A 89 0.92 41.10 -3.60
C ASN A 89 2.09 41.28 -2.60
N CYS A 90 2.73 40.17 -2.20
CA CYS A 90 3.89 40.20 -1.30
C CYS A 90 5.06 40.99 -1.91
N LYS A 91 5.72 41.83 -1.10
CA LYS A 91 6.96 42.52 -1.46
C LYS A 91 8.09 42.01 -0.57
N PHE A 92 9.23 41.68 -1.19
CA PHE A 92 10.43 41.18 -0.51
C PHE A 92 11.57 42.19 -0.71
N HIS A 93 12.39 42.41 0.33
CA HIS A 93 13.53 43.34 0.34
C HIS A 93 14.84 42.58 0.42
#